data_AF-A0A1S6EW32-F1
#
_entry.id   AF-A0A1S6EW32-F1
#
_cell.length_a   1.000
_cell.length_b   1.000
_cell.length_c   1.000
_cell.angle_alpha   90.00
_cell.angle_beta   90.00
_cell.angle_gamma   90.00
#
_symmetry.space_group_name_H-M   'P 1'
#
loop_
_entity.id
_entity.type
_entity.pdbx_description
1 polymer ?
#
loop_
_entity_poly.entity_id
_entity_poly.type
_entity_poly.pdbx_seq_one_letter_code
_entity_poly.pdbx_strand_id
1 'polypeptide(L)' 'MATCPICRRNPTVEAYKPFCSKRCADLDLQRWLVGAYVLPDTGEGLPDADPENDD' A
#
# COMPACT_ATOMS: atom_id res chain seq x y z
N MET A 1 -3.36 7.66 18.50
CA MET A 1 -3.28 8.53 17.30
C MET A 1 -2.34 7.84 16.32
N ALA A 2 -2.76 7.56 15.08
CA ALA A 2 -1.92 6.86 14.12
C ALA A 2 -0.80 7.79 13.61
N THR A 3 0.37 7.23 13.30
CA THR A 3 1.49 7.96 12.69
C THR A 3 1.44 7.80 11.17
N CYS A 4 1.72 8.85 10.41
CA CYS A 4 1.73 8.81 8.95
C CYS A 4 2.69 7.72 8.42
N PRO A 5 2.23 6.77 7.59
CA PRO A 5 3.06 5.67 7.11
C PRO A 5 4.13 6.13 6.12
N ILE A 6 3.93 7.27 5.46
CA ILE A 6 4.86 7.80 4.45
C ILE A 6 6.07 8.48 5.07
N CYS A 7 5.85 9.37 6.04
CA CYS A 7 6.92 10.17 6.62
C CYS A 7 7.38 9.71 7.99
N ARG A 8 6.58 8.88 8.69
CA ARG A 8 6.85 8.32 10.03
C ARG A 8 7.23 9.36 11.10
N ARG A 9 6.83 10.61 10.91
CA ARG A 9 7.19 11.75 11.79
C ARG A 9 5.98 12.42 12.43
N ASN A 10 4.93 12.63 11.65
CA ASN A 10 3.77 13.40 12.07
C ASN A 10 2.57 12.47 12.30
N PRO A 11 1.66 12.81 13.24
CA PRO A 11 0.40 12.11 13.39
C PRO A 11 -0.49 12.30 12.14
N THR A 12 -1.41 11.37 11.93
CA THR A 12 -2.43 11.50 10.89
C THR A 12 -3.37 12.65 11.20
N VAL A 13 -3.81 13.37 10.18
CA VAL A 13 -4.81 14.44 10.30
C VAL A 13 -6.11 14.02 9.61
N GLU A 14 -7.27 14.40 10.15
CA GLU A 14 -8.59 13.93 9.69
C GLU A 14 -8.77 14.06 8.18
N ALA A 15 -8.45 15.23 7.62
CA ALA A 15 -8.61 15.53 6.20
C ALA A 15 -7.73 14.68 5.27
N TYR A 16 -6.67 14.06 5.78
CA TYR A 16 -5.70 13.31 4.97
C TYR A 16 -5.46 11.90 5.46
N LYS A 17 -6.29 11.34 6.37
CA LYS A 17 -6.12 9.95 6.85
C LYS A 17 -6.00 8.98 5.65
N PRO A 18 -5.01 8.06 5.65
CA PRO A 18 -4.10 7.68 6.75
C PRO A 18 -2.79 8.51 6.85
N PHE A 19 -2.72 9.69 6.26
CA PHE A 19 -1.52 10.53 6.15
C PHE A 19 -1.58 11.81 7.01
N CYS A 20 -0.45 12.50 7.11
CA CYS A 20 -0.35 13.78 7.83
C CYS A 20 -0.58 15.02 6.95
N SER A 21 -0.60 14.88 5.62
CA SER A 21 -0.75 16.00 4.67
C SER A 21 -1.03 15.53 3.24
N LYS A 22 -1.53 16.44 2.40
CA LYS A 22 -1.68 16.22 0.94
C LYS A 22 -0.37 15.71 0.30
N ARG A 23 0.77 16.30 0.65
CA ARG A 23 2.08 15.89 0.12
C ARG A 23 2.37 14.41 0.38
N CYS A 24 2.03 13.89 1.56
CA CYS A 24 2.25 12.47 1.85
C CYS A 24 1.29 11.57 1.07
N ALA A 25 0.03 12.00 0.87
CA ALA A 25 -0.92 11.28 0.02
C ALA A 25 -0.46 11.24 -1.45
N ASP A 26 0.03 12.35 -1.99
CA ASP A 26 0.55 12.41 -3.37
C ASP A 26 1.81 11.52 -3.55
N LEU A 27 2.68 11.46 -2.55
CA LEU A 27 3.86 10.58 -2.57
C LEU A 27 3.47 9.10 -2.51
N ASP A 28 2.44 8.76 -1.72
CA ASP A 28 1.89 7.41 -1.70
C ASP A 28 1.36 7.02 -3.09
N LEU A 29 0.55 7.90 -3.69
CA LEU A 29 0.02 7.71 -5.04
C LEU A 29 1.14 7.50 -6.07
N GLN A 30 2.23 8.28 -6.02
CA GLN A 30 3.36 8.04 -6.92
C GLN A 30 3.99 6.66 -6.72
N ARG A 31 4.14 6.18 -5.48
CA ARG A 31 4.66 4.83 -5.20
C ARG A 31 3.77 3.74 -5.81
N TRP A 32 2.46 3.92 -5.76
CA TRP A 32 1.51 3.07 -6.45
C TRP A 32 1.71 3.08 -7.97
N LEU A 33 1.78 4.28 -8.56
CA LEU A 33 1.91 4.44 -10.01
C LEU A 33 3.21 3.86 -10.58
N VAL A 34 4.29 3.84 -9.80
CA VAL A 34 5.58 3.26 -10.23
C VAL A 34 5.76 1.80 -9.78
N GLY A 35 4.74 1.18 -9.19
CA GLY A 35 4.81 -0.22 -8.74
C GLY A 35 5.82 -0.45 -7.61
N ALA A 36 6.06 0.54 -6.75
CA ALA A 36 7.02 0.40 -5.65
C ALA A 36 6.53 -0.50 -4.50
N TYR A 37 5.26 -0.90 -4.51
CA TYR A 37 4.71 -1.86 -3.56
C TYR A 37 4.94 -3.28 -4.07
N VAL A 38 5.88 -3.97 -3.43
CA VAL A 38 6.26 -5.35 -3.76
C VAL A 38 5.87 -6.24 -2.59
N LEU A 39 5.12 -7.30 -2.87
CA LEU A 39 4.93 -8.39 -1.91
C LEU A 39 6.18 -9.27 -1.98
N PRO A 40 6.90 -9.51 -0.86
CA PRO A 40 8.01 -10.44 -0.86
C PRO A 40 7.53 -11.83 -1.29
N ASP A 41 8.31 -12.47 -2.16
CA ASP A 41 8.10 -13.89 -2.46
C ASP A 41 8.40 -14.69 -1.20
N THR A 42 7.37 -15.36 -0.68
CA THR A 42 7.49 -16.20 0.52
C THR A 42 7.97 -17.61 0.19
N GLY A 43 8.21 -17.94 -1.09
CA GLY A 43 8.73 -19.23 -1.54
C GLY A 43 7.76 -20.40 -1.39
N GLU A 44 6.60 -20.16 -0.76
CA GLU A 44 5.43 -21.02 -0.89
C GLU A 44 4.78 -20.66 -2.23
N GLY A 45 4.99 -21.52 -3.23
CA GLY A 45 4.28 -21.38 -4.50
C GLY A 45 2.79 -21.20 -4.19
N LEU A 46 2.18 -20.16 -4.76
CA LEU A 46 0.73 -20.03 -4.77
C LEU A 46 0.17 -21.41 -5.14
N PRO A 47 -0.71 -22.03 -4.33
CA PRO A 47 -1.36 -23.26 -4.76
C PRO A 47 -1.95 -22.96 -6.13
N ASP A 48 -1.58 -23.79 -7.12
CA ASP A 48 -1.97 -23.59 -8.51
C ASP A 48 -3.41 -23.12 -8.56
N ALA A 49 -3.64 -21.89 -9.05
CA ALA A 49 -4.97 -21.39 -9.24
C ALA A 49 -5.63 -22.32 -10.25
N ASP A 50 -6.43 -23.26 -9.75
CA ASP A 50 -7.10 -24.28 -10.53
C ASP A 50 -7.90 -23.61 -11.66
N PRO A 51 -7.51 -23.80 -12.93
CA PRO A 51 -8.17 -23.14 -14.05
C PRO A 51 -9.56 -23.75 -14.39
N GLU A 52 -10.09 -24.71 -13.62
CA GLU A 52 -11.33 -25.44 -13.96
C GLU A 52 -12.65 -24.86 -13.39
N ASN A 53 -12.77 -23.54 -13.17
CA ASN A 53 -14.09 -22.96 -12.87
C ASN A 53 -14.43 -21.80 -13.83
N ASP A 54 -14.67 -22.16 -15.09
CA ASP A 54 -15.48 -21.41 -16.06
C ASP A 54 -16.70 -22.29 -16.42
N ASP A 55 -17.83 -22.10 -15.72
CA ASP A 55 -19.18 -22.57 -16.13
C ASP A 55 -20.18 -21.41 -15.93
#